data_AF-A0A815GT87-F1
#
_entry.id   AF-A0A815GT87-F1
#
_cell.length_a   1.000
_cell.length_b   1.000
_cell.length_c   1.000
_cell.angle_alpha   90.00
_cell.angle_beta   90.00
_cell.angle_gamma   90.00
#
_symmetry.space_group_name_H-M   'P 1'
#
loop_
_entity.id
_entity.type
_entity.pdbx_description
1 polymer ?
#
loop_
_entity_poly.entity_id
_entity_poly.type
_entity_poly.pdbx_seq_one_letter_code
_entity_poly.pdbx_strand_id
1 'polypeptide(L)'
;MATTNNNTPAHASHAYLFKNGYGMIVKTFEFPSNNKTNGQCIELMDPPSNPTHGTFWIQSLSNKTSITSVRTKKTRKIVDKECFSVEDLVEANVGEKVEILISDDARQTKEWITGKIKSVKRFQQSSGDEDTNGALQGHHSVSSRPPTSNYHSSHNQSGSLVLFETVDNGLLGLTLASIKLIRGATLKTTYPHRVFKNCLSIDYKNDSGSNDTGLMKYLTYGITWAPSYNLVLLNSNDPSIKRLRLSSKAVILNDIENMTVDNLFCIVGFPNISKFASVIDPIISGDDVKTFLNSLKQSEATSGTGQSHIMLNSVMSQPAYTSQIPQHLFAPQMPTNISIPDDTLQDVNVDDLHLYEFKNILLQKKERLMLPI
;
A
#
# COMPACT_ATOMS: atom_id res chain seq x y z
N MET A 1 8.66 10.99 29.59
CA MET A 1 7.60 11.60 28.76
C MET A 1 6.44 10.62 28.69
N ALA A 2 5.28 10.96 29.25
CA ALA A 2 4.09 10.12 29.16
C ALA A 2 3.46 10.29 27.78
N THR A 3 3.68 9.34 26.88
CA THR A 3 2.97 9.22 25.60
C THR A 3 1.55 8.76 25.88
N THR A 4 0.60 9.70 25.95
CA THR A 4 -0.82 9.40 25.75
C THR A 4 -0.98 8.93 24.32
N ASN A 5 -1.14 7.62 24.11
CA ASN A 5 -1.36 6.99 22.80
C ASN A 5 -2.76 7.37 22.29
N ASN A 6 -2.87 8.54 21.67
CA ASN A 6 -4.04 8.91 20.90
C ASN A 6 -3.86 8.33 19.49
N ASN A 7 -4.39 7.12 19.28
CA ASN A 7 -4.49 6.54 17.95
C ASN A 7 -5.59 7.26 17.18
N THR A 8 -5.21 8.09 16.22
CA THR A 8 -6.17 8.77 15.34
C THR A 8 -6.12 8.10 13.97
N PRO A 9 -7.19 7.43 13.49
CA PRO A 9 -7.23 6.91 12.14
C PRO A 9 -7.25 8.07 11.14
N ALA A 10 -6.50 7.95 10.05
CA ALA A 10 -6.55 8.90 8.96
C ALA A 10 -7.64 8.46 7.94
N HIS A 11 -8.55 9.37 7.59
CA HIS A 11 -9.66 9.11 6.67
C HIS A 11 -9.32 9.62 5.27
N ALA A 12 -9.64 8.88 4.20
CA ALA A 12 -9.38 9.35 2.84
C ALA A 12 -10.46 10.36 2.40
N SER A 13 -10.11 11.65 2.45
CA SER A 13 -11.03 12.73 2.06
C SER A 13 -11.13 12.92 0.55
N HIS A 14 -9.99 12.83 -0.16
CA HIS A 14 -9.95 13.03 -1.60
C HIS A 14 -9.01 12.01 -2.26
N ALA A 15 -9.40 11.53 -3.43
CA ALA A 15 -8.54 10.75 -4.30
C ALA A 15 -8.62 11.29 -5.72
N TYR A 16 -7.46 11.59 -6.32
CA TYR A 16 -7.35 12.09 -7.69
C TYR A 16 -6.63 11.05 -8.52
N LEU A 17 -7.36 10.39 -9.41
CA LEU A 17 -6.88 9.26 -10.20
C LEU A 17 -6.45 9.73 -11.58
N PHE A 18 -5.23 9.35 -11.96
CA PHE A 18 -4.66 9.60 -13.28
C PHE A 18 -4.64 8.30 -14.08
N LYS A 19 -4.66 8.38 -15.41
CA LYS A 19 -4.72 7.19 -16.27
C LYS A 19 -3.39 6.41 -16.32
N ASN A 20 -2.29 6.95 -15.80
CA ASN A 20 -0.94 6.37 -15.90
C ASN A 20 -0.58 5.44 -14.73
N GLY A 21 -1.54 5.06 -13.89
CA GLY A 21 -1.28 4.22 -12.73
C GLY A 21 -1.05 4.97 -11.42
N TYR A 22 -1.02 6.31 -11.46
CA TYR A 22 -0.84 7.14 -10.28
C TYR A 22 -2.16 7.69 -9.75
N GLY A 23 -2.22 7.88 -8.44
CA GLY A 23 -3.24 8.70 -7.81
C GLY A 23 -2.68 9.57 -6.69
N MET A 24 -3.22 10.77 -6.55
CA MET A 24 -2.97 11.63 -5.39
C MET A 24 -4.03 11.35 -4.34
N ILE A 25 -3.60 10.94 -3.15
CA ILE A 25 -4.46 10.65 -2.01
C ILE A 25 -4.31 11.77 -0.98
N VAL A 26 -5.43 12.27 -0.48
CA VAL A 26 -5.49 13.25 0.61
C VAL A 26 -6.26 12.62 1.77
N LYS A 27 -5.54 12.28 2.84
CA LYS A 27 -6.14 11.83 4.08
C LYS A 27 -6.27 12.96 5.10
N THR A 28 -7.37 13.01 5.82
CA THR A 28 -7.60 13.90 6.97
C THR A 28 -7.39 13.13 8.27
N PHE A 29 -6.89 13.81 9.29
CA PHE A 29 -6.79 13.29 10.65
C PHE A 29 -6.89 14.45 11.65
N GLU A 30 -7.04 14.17 12.93
CA GLU A 30 -7.15 15.22 13.96
C GLU A 30 -5.83 15.44 14.71
N PHE A 31 -5.56 16.72 15.01
CA PHE A 31 -4.62 17.21 16.01
C PHE A 31 -5.39 17.62 17.28
N PRO A 32 -5.52 16.74 18.28
CA PRO A 32 -6.20 17.05 19.53
C PRO A 32 -5.69 18.35 20.17
N SER A 33 -6.61 19.15 20.74
CA SER A 33 -6.20 20.20 21.67
C SER A 33 -5.98 19.58 23.04
N ASN A 34 -4.72 19.47 23.46
CA ASN A 34 -4.41 19.20 24.85
C ASN A 34 -3.83 20.47 25.47
N ASN A 35 -4.37 20.93 26.60
CA ASN A 35 -3.88 22.07 27.39
C ASN A 35 -2.46 21.83 28.00
N LYS A 36 -1.67 20.90 27.43
CA LYS A 36 -0.33 20.59 27.86
C LYS A 36 0.65 21.56 27.20
N THR A 37 1.38 22.27 28.03
CA THR A 37 2.37 23.31 27.68
C THR A 37 3.61 22.79 26.97
N ASN A 38 3.82 21.47 26.94
CA ASN A 38 4.94 20.83 26.24
C ASN A 38 4.41 19.95 25.10
N GLY A 39 5.11 19.99 23.96
CA GLY A 39 4.74 19.38 22.67
C GLY A 39 4.00 18.05 22.75
N GLN A 40 3.04 17.89 21.86
CA GLN A 40 2.13 16.75 21.79
C GLN A 40 2.60 15.77 20.72
N CYS A 41 2.20 14.51 20.83
CA CYS A 41 2.51 13.47 19.85
C CYS A 41 1.25 12.70 19.50
N ILE A 42 1.04 12.43 18.22
CA ILE A 42 0.02 11.50 17.72
C ILE A 42 0.69 10.37 16.92
N GLU A 43 0.09 9.18 16.94
CA GLU A 43 0.52 8.04 16.14
C GLU A 43 -0.56 7.70 15.10
N LEU A 44 -0.19 7.76 13.82
CA LEU A 44 -1.00 7.30 12.70
C LEU A 44 -0.60 5.87 12.35
N MET A 45 -1.49 4.92 12.61
CA MET A 45 -1.22 3.47 12.51
C MET A 45 -1.24 2.90 11.08
N ASP A 46 -1.82 3.64 10.14
CA ASP A 46 -1.94 3.27 8.73
C ASP A 46 -1.18 4.30 7.88
N PRO A 47 0.15 4.17 7.79
CA PRO A 47 0.98 5.07 6.98
C PRO A 47 0.56 5.01 5.51
N PRO A 48 0.90 6.04 4.71
CA PRO A 48 0.58 6.06 3.29
C PRO A 48 1.18 4.86 2.55
N SER A 49 0.42 4.28 1.63
CA SER A 49 0.87 3.17 0.80
C SER A 49 1.87 3.67 -0.25
N ASN A 50 3.16 3.38 -0.06
CA ASN A 50 4.25 3.59 -1.01
C ASN A 50 4.24 4.98 -1.70
N PRO A 51 4.29 6.09 -0.96
CA PRO A 51 4.27 7.41 -1.56
C PRO A 51 5.49 7.61 -2.46
N THR A 52 5.28 8.20 -3.65
CA THR A 52 6.36 8.62 -4.54
C THR A 52 7.23 9.65 -3.85
N HIS A 53 8.55 9.50 -3.98
CA HIS A 53 9.53 10.36 -3.35
C HIS A 53 9.30 11.84 -3.69
N GLY A 54 9.31 12.68 -2.65
CA GLY A 54 9.09 14.13 -2.79
C GLY A 54 7.63 14.54 -2.93
N THR A 55 6.68 13.59 -2.84
CA THR A 55 5.24 13.88 -2.93
C THR A 55 4.51 13.71 -1.61
N PHE A 56 5.18 13.26 -0.55
CA PHE A 56 4.58 13.08 0.77
C PHE A 56 4.65 14.36 1.59
N TRP A 57 3.50 14.83 2.09
CA TRP A 57 3.39 16.04 2.89
C TRP A 57 2.39 15.85 4.03
N ILE A 58 2.68 16.45 5.18
CA ILE A 58 1.72 16.60 6.28
C ILE A 58 1.64 18.08 6.62
N GLN A 59 0.42 18.60 6.78
CA GLN A 59 0.16 19.97 7.16
C GLN A 59 -1.05 20.07 8.09
N SER A 60 -1.15 21.17 8.83
CA SER A 60 -2.36 21.55 9.55
C SER A 60 -3.21 22.50 8.68
N LEU A 61 -4.53 22.50 8.88
CA LEU A 61 -5.45 23.51 8.32
C LEU A 61 -5.51 24.80 9.15
N SER A 62 -5.05 24.77 10.40
CA SER A 62 -5.02 25.92 11.31
C SER A 62 -3.62 26.52 11.40
N ASN A 63 -3.55 27.85 11.42
CA ASN A 63 -2.30 28.56 11.71
C ASN A 63 -1.88 28.47 13.19
N LYS A 64 -2.71 27.87 14.06
CA LYS A 64 -2.44 27.68 15.50
C LYS A 64 -1.84 26.32 15.81
N THR A 65 -1.69 25.45 14.82
CA THR A 65 -1.03 24.15 14.98
C THR A 65 0.26 24.13 14.18
N SER A 66 1.37 23.91 14.88
CA SER A 66 2.68 23.75 14.26
C SER A 66 3.16 22.31 14.40
N ILE A 67 3.53 21.70 13.29
CA ILE A 67 4.16 20.37 13.27
C ILE A 67 5.65 20.59 13.51
N THR A 68 6.22 19.92 14.50
CA THR A 68 7.64 20.07 14.85
C THR A 68 8.49 18.94 14.28
N SER A 69 7.94 17.73 14.18
CA SER A 69 8.63 16.62 13.52
C SER A 69 7.67 15.51 13.11
N VAL A 70 8.07 14.74 12.09
CA VAL A 70 7.41 13.51 11.66
C VAL A 70 8.47 12.41 11.63
N ARG A 71 8.17 11.25 12.23
CA ARG A 71 9.09 10.11 12.29
C ARG A 71 8.33 8.81 12.10
N THR A 72 8.96 7.85 11.42
CA THR A 72 8.43 6.50 11.33
C THR A 72 8.88 5.66 12.52
N LYS A 73 7.96 4.91 13.12
CA LYS A 73 8.22 4.02 14.25
C LYS A 73 7.58 2.66 13.98
N LYS A 74 8.11 1.63 14.63
CA LYS A 74 7.43 0.33 14.75
C LYS A 74 6.71 0.28 16.08
N THR A 75 5.37 0.33 16.06
CA THR A 75 4.55 0.18 17.26
C THR A 75 4.00 -1.24 17.36
N ARG A 76 3.90 -1.75 18.59
CA ARG A 76 3.30 -3.06 18.88
C ARG A 76 1.78 -2.92 18.90
N LYS A 77 1.10 -3.72 18.09
CA LYS A 77 -0.36 -3.89 18.11
C LYS A 77 -0.68 -5.33 18.54
N ILE A 78 -1.65 -5.48 19.44
CA ILE A 78 -2.22 -6.79 19.75
C ILE A 78 -3.36 -7.01 18.77
N VAL A 79 -3.33 -8.12 18.06
CA VAL A 79 -4.36 -8.54 17.11
C VAL A 79 -4.77 -9.95 17.49
N ASP A 80 -6.06 -10.21 17.56
CA ASP A 80 -6.54 -11.57 17.75
C ASP A 80 -6.29 -12.37 16.47
N LYS A 81 -5.56 -13.47 16.60
CA LYS A 81 -5.22 -14.37 15.51
C LYS A 81 -5.98 -15.68 15.66
N GLU A 82 -6.63 -16.13 14.60
CA GLU A 82 -7.22 -17.47 14.51
C GLU A 82 -6.12 -18.54 14.46
N CYS A 83 -6.39 -19.69 15.10
CA CYS A 83 -5.44 -20.79 15.12
C CYS A 83 -5.54 -21.62 13.84
N PHE A 84 -4.44 -21.70 13.08
CA PHE A 84 -4.37 -22.53 11.87
C PHE A 84 -3.43 -23.72 12.02
N SER A 85 -2.71 -23.82 13.14
CA SER A 85 -1.75 -24.89 13.39
C SER A 85 -1.81 -25.39 14.85
N VAL A 86 -1.16 -26.52 15.12
CA VAL A 86 -1.04 -27.06 16.49
C VAL A 86 -0.24 -26.10 17.37
N GLU A 87 0.78 -25.45 16.82
CA GLU A 87 1.57 -24.43 17.51
C GLU A 87 0.71 -23.24 17.92
N ASP A 88 -0.19 -22.78 17.05
CA ASP A 88 -1.12 -21.71 17.36
C ASP A 88 -2.10 -22.14 18.46
N LEU A 89 -2.61 -23.37 18.42
CA LEU A 89 -3.47 -23.91 19.49
C LEU A 89 -2.74 -24.03 20.82
N VAL A 90 -1.47 -24.45 20.83
CA VAL A 90 -0.65 -24.49 22.06
C VAL A 90 -0.46 -23.08 22.62
N GLU A 91 -0.26 -22.08 21.78
CA GLU A 91 -0.12 -20.68 22.19
C GLU A 91 -1.44 -20.08 22.70
N ALA A 92 -2.57 -20.39 22.06
CA ALA A 92 -3.88 -19.94 22.48
C ALA A 92 -4.34 -20.50 23.83
N ASN A 93 -3.85 -21.67 24.19
CA ASN A 93 -4.24 -22.40 25.40
C ASN A 93 -3.20 -22.29 26.53
N VAL A 94 -2.32 -21.28 26.51
CA VAL A 94 -1.47 -20.96 27.66
C VAL A 94 -2.36 -20.66 28.87
N GLY A 95 -2.07 -21.33 29.98
CA GLY A 95 -2.84 -21.26 31.22
C GLY A 95 -3.95 -22.31 31.33
N GLU A 96 -4.31 -22.99 30.25
CA GLU A 96 -5.37 -24.01 30.22
C GLU A 96 -4.84 -25.41 30.50
N LYS A 97 -5.72 -26.26 31.03
CA LYS A 97 -5.47 -27.69 31.17
C LYS A 97 -5.82 -28.40 29.87
N VAL A 98 -4.84 -29.07 29.28
CA VAL A 98 -4.95 -29.75 27.99
C VAL A 98 -4.22 -31.10 28.02
N GLU A 99 -4.48 -31.91 27.01
CA GLU A 99 -3.69 -33.10 26.70
C GLU A 99 -2.92 -32.86 25.41
N ILE A 100 -1.62 -33.16 25.42
CA ILE A 100 -0.74 -33.02 24.26
C ILE A 100 -0.14 -34.37 23.89
N LEU A 101 -0.07 -34.65 22.59
CA LEU A 101 0.63 -35.82 22.07
C LEU A 101 2.06 -35.42 21.73
N ILE A 102 3.03 -36.03 22.38
CA ILE A 102 4.45 -35.76 22.15
C ILE A 102 5.03 -36.92 21.33
N SER A 103 5.84 -36.59 20.34
CA SER A 103 6.66 -37.54 19.60
C SER A 103 8.12 -37.30 19.95
N ASP A 104 8.81 -38.35 20.39
CA ASP A 104 10.28 -38.35 20.46
C ASP A 104 10.81 -39.15 19.27
N ASP A 105 11.37 -38.44 18.29
CA ASP A 105 11.90 -39.06 17.06
C ASP A 105 13.09 -39.98 17.35
N ALA A 106 13.81 -39.77 18.47
CA ALA A 106 14.93 -40.63 18.86
C ALA A 106 14.47 -41.97 19.45
N ARG A 107 13.27 -42.01 20.06
CA ARG A 107 12.72 -43.20 20.72
C ARG A 107 11.57 -43.84 19.96
N GLN A 108 11.07 -43.20 18.90
CA GLN A 108 9.85 -43.59 18.16
C GLN A 108 8.63 -43.80 19.06
N THR A 109 8.60 -43.11 20.20
CA THR A 109 7.49 -43.20 21.16
C THR A 109 6.55 -42.02 20.98
N LYS A 110 5.25 -42.32 20.97
CA LYS A 110 4.17 -41.32 21.02
C LYS A 110 3.41 -41.48 22.32
N GLU A 111 3.34 -40.42 23.11
CA GLU A 111 2.68 -40.45 24.41
C GLU A 111 1.79 -39.23 24.62
N TRP A 112 0.59 -39.46 25.16
CA TRP A 112 -0.31 -38.40 25.60
C TRP A 112 0.06 -37.97 27.02
N ILE A 113 0.36 -36.68 27.19
CA ILE A 113 0.62 -36.10 28.51
C ILE A 113 -0.48 -35.09 28.83
N THR A 114 -1.06 -35.23 30.01
CA THR A 114 -2.08 -34.31 30.54
C THR A 114 -1.43 -33.30 31.48
N GLY A 115 -1.83 -32.04 31.38
CA GLY A 115 -1.25 -30.98 32.20
C GLY A 115 -1.68 -29.59 31.77
N LYS A 116 -0.95 -28.57 32.24
CA LYS A 116 -1.21 -27.15 31.99
C LYS A 116 -0.05 -26.53 31.22
N ILE A 117 -0.36 -25.79 30.16
CA ILE A 117 0.66 -25.02 29.43
C ILE A 117 1.00 -23.78 30.26
N LYS A 118 2.22 -23.69 30.79
CA LYS A 118 2.67 -22.53 31.59
C LYS A 118 3.11 -21.36 30.73
N SER A 119 3.87 -21.64 29.68
CA SER A 119 4.38 -20.61 28.78
C SER A 119 4.88 -21.21 27.48
N VAL A 120 4.81 -20.42 26.41
CA VAL A 120 5.40 -20.74 25.11
C VAL A 120 6.40 -19.63 24.78
N LYS A 121 7.64 -20.01 24.43
CA LYS A 121 8.68 -19.10 23.97
C LYS A 121 9.08 -19.49 22.56
N ARG A 122 8.66 -18.68 21.58
CA ARG A 122 9.20 -18.78 20.21
C ARG A 122 10.51 -18.02 20.13
N PHE A 123 11.51 -18.63 19.47
CA PHE A 123 12.63 -17.85 18.99
C PHE A 123 12.10 -17.00 17.84
N GLN A 124 11.73 -15.76 18.12
CA GLN A 124 11.44 -14.79 17.07
C GLN A 124 12.78 -14.46 16.41
N GLN A 125 13.14 -15.21 15.38
CA GLN A 125 13.86 -14.60 14.28
C GLN A 125 12.95 -13.45 13.88
N SER A 126 13.41 -12.21 14.09
CA SER A 126 12.66 -11.02 13.68
C SER A 126 12.13 -11.32 12.29
N SER A 127 10.82 -11.54 12.18
CA SER A 127 10.15 -11.65 10.88
C SER A 127 10.18 -10.25 10.28
N GLY A 128 11.35 -9.84 9.79
CA GLY A 128 11.40 -9.22 8.49
C GLY A 128 10.82 -10.22 7.51
N ASP A 129 10.07 -9.71 6.55
CA ASP A 129 9.59 -10.47 5.40
C ASP A 129 8.28 -11.26 5.63
N GLU A 130 7.25 -10.56 6.08
CA GLU A 130 5.96 -10.61 5.35
C GLU A 130 5.68 -9.23 4.74
N ASP A 131 6.69 -8.64 4.11
CA ASP A 131 6.47 -7.62 3.09
C ASP A 131 5.96 -8.31 1.82
N THR A 132 4.65 -8.55 1.76
CA THR A 132 3.95 -8.72 0.48
C THR A 132 3.75 -7.39 -0.26
N ASN A 133 4.65 -6.43 -0.04
CA ASN A 133 4.85 -5.25 -0.87
C ASN A 133 6.09 -5.40 -1.78
N GLY A 134 6.41 -6.64 -2.16
CA GLY A 134 7.18 -6.91 -3.38
C GLY A 134 6.39 -6.45 -4.59
N ALA A 135 6.92 -5.44 -5.26
CA ALA A 135 6.38 -4.83 -6.45
C ALA A 135 5.88 -5.85 -7.49
N LEU A 136 4.69 -5.62 -8.03
CA LEU A 136 4.37 -6.01 -9.39
C LEU A 136 5.23 -5.16 -10.34
N GLN A 137 6.52 -5.51 -10.47
CA GLN A 137 7.31 -5.17 -11.65
C GLN A 137 7.19 -6.34 -12.61
N GLY A 138 6.31 -6.20 -13.60
CA GLY A 138 6.24 -7.13 -14.71
C GLY A 138 7.42 -6.91 -15.64
N HIS A 139 8.31 -7.90 -15.76
CA HIS A 139 9.13 -8.11 -16.95
C HIS A 139 9.29 -9.61 -17.22
N HIS A 140 8.67 -10.08 -18.29
CA HIS A 140 8.98 -11.35 -18.92
C HIS A 140 10.37 -11.29 -19.56
N SER A 141 11.23 -12.30 -19.35
CA SER A 141 12.15 -12.84 -20.37
C SER A 141 12.74 -14.19 -19.94
N VAL A 142 13.01 -15.01 -20.95
CA VAL A 142 13.16 -16.47 -20.98
C VAL A 142 14.48 -17.01 -20.40
N SER A 143 14.37 -18.15 -19.70
CA SER A 143 15.32 -19.26 -19.46
C SER A 143 16.68 -19.26 -20.20
N SER A 144 17.77 -19.59 -19.49
CA SER A 144 18.55 -20.84 -19.65
C SER A 144 19.88 -20.89 -18.87
N ARG A 145 19.94 -21.65 -17.76
CA ARG A 145 20.99 -22.62 -17.32
C ARG A 145 21.08 -22.71 -15.78
N PRO A 146 21.16 -23.92 -15.21
CA PRO A 146 21.39 -24.10 -13.77
C PRO A 146 22.89 -24.23 -13.46
N PRO A 147 23.39 -23.65 -12.36
CA PRO A 147 24.56 -24.18 -11.69
C PRO A 147 24.17 -24.81 -10.35
N THR A 148 24.30 -26.13 -10.33
CA THR A 148 24.85 -26.97 -9.25
C THR A 148 24.54 -26.60 -7.80
N SER A 149 23.70 -27.46 -7.21
CA SER A 149 23.60 -27.83 -5.80
C SER A 149 24.92 -27.69 -5.01
N ASN A 150 24.93 -26.72 -4.09
CA ASN A 150 25.72 -26.79 -2.86
C ASN A 150 24.74 -26.72 -1.67
N TYR A 151 24.29 -27.88 -1.22
CA TYR A 151 23.59 -28.03 0.06
C TYR A 151 24.60 -27.83 1.20
N HIS A 152 24.80 -26.58 1.60
CA HIS A 152 25.16 -26.30 2.99
C HIS A 152 23.87 -26.08 3.75
N SER A 153 23.30 -27.16 4.26
CA SER A 153 22.25 -27.12 5.27
C SER A 153 22.85 -26.49 6.54
N SER A 154 22.69 -25.18 6.70
CA SER A 154 22.88 -24.53 7.99
C SER A 154 21.82 -25.10 8.93
N HIS A 155 22.27 -25.89 9.91
CA HIS A 155 21.44 -26.43 10.97
C HIS A 155 21.09 -25.30 11.96
N ASN A 156 20.21 -24.38 11.54
CA ASN A 156 19.62 -23.38 12.43
C ASN A 156 18.54 -24.07 13.27
N GLN A 157 18.95 -24.72 14.36
CA GLN A 157 18.01 -25.20 15.39
C GLN A 157 17.57 -24.01 16.25
N SER A 158 16.69 -23.17 15.70
CA SER A 158 15.93 -22.20 16.47
C SER A 158 14.80 -22.94 17.22
N GLY A 159 15.13 -23.55 18.35
CA GLY A 159 14.18 -24.31 19.16
C GLY A 159 13.17 -23.38 19.86
N SER A 160 11.89 -23.48 19.49
CA SER A 160 10.81 -22.86 20.27
C SER A 160 10.43 -23.80 21.43
N LEU A 161 10.35 -23.27 22.65
CA LEU A 161 10.21 -24.04 23.90
C LEU A 161 8.81 -23.84 24.51
N VAL A 162 8.22 -24.92 25.01
CA VAL A 162 6.98 -24.96 25.79
C VAL A 162 7.31 -25.45 27.19
N LEU A 163 6.88 -24.71 28.21
CA LEU A 163 6.88 -25.18 29.59
C LEU A 163 5.50 -25.77 29.90
N PHE A 164 5.46 -27.05 30.25
CA PHE A 164 4.25 -27.81 30.51
C PHE A 164 4.28 -28.37 31.93
N GLU A 165 3.28 -28.05 32.74
CA GLU A 165 3.13 -28.57 34.11
C GLU A 165 2.22 -29.79 34.08
N THR A 166 2.73 -30.96 34.44
CA THR A 166 1.97 -32.21 34.49
C THR A 166 1.05 -32.26 35.72
N VAL A 167 0.08 -33.18 35.74
CA VAL A 167 -0.92 -33.28 36.82
C VAL A 167 -0.29 -33.59 38.20
N ASP A 168 0.86 -34.23 38.21
CA ASP A 168 1.69 -34.52 39.39
C ASP A 168 2.63 -33.34 39.78
N ASN A 169 2.41 -32.15 39.22
CA ASN A 169 3.22 -30.94 39.42
C ASN A 169 4.67 -31.03 38.91
N GLY A 170 4.96 -31.98 38.02
CA GLY A 170 6.23 -32.02 37.28
C GLY A 170 6.28 -30.92 36.22
N LEU A 171 7.45 -30.34 35.98
CA LEU A 171 7.65 -29.33 34.93
C LEU A 171 8.44 -29.92 33.77
N LEU A 172 7.83 -29.98 32.59
CA LEU A 172 8.45 -30.48 31.36
C LEU A 172 8.79 -29.32 30.43
N GLY A 173 10.02 -29.31 29.93
CA GLY A 173 10.45 -28.45 28.82
C GLY A 173 10.35 -29.21 27.51
N LEU A 174 9.42 -28.82 26.64
CA LEU A 174 9.16 -29.48 25.36
C LEU A 174 9.49 -28.54 24.21
N THR A 175 9.93 -29.08 23.08
CA THR A 175 10.01 -28.27 21.86
C THR A 175 8.63 -28.19 21.22
N LEU A 176 8.27 -27.06 20.60
CA LEU A 176 7.00 -26.95 19.88
C LEU A 176 6.86 -28.03 18.80
N ALA A 177 7.97 -28.39 18.14
CA ALA A 177 8.00 -29.42 17.10
C ALA A 177 7.72 -30.85 17.60
N SER A 178 7.93 -31.14 18.89
CA SER A 178 7.64 -32.46 19.46
C SER A 178 6.15 -32.64 19.73
N ILE A 179 5.37 -31.57 19.85
CA ILE A 179 3.92 -31.61 20.06
C ILE A 179 3.22 -31.83 18.71
N LYS A 180 2.58 -32.99 18.55
CA LYS A 180 1.89 -33.38 17.30
C LYS A 180 0.41 -33.11 17.31
N LEU A 181 -0.24 -33.21 18.48
CA LEU A 181 -1.67 -32.98 18.65
C LEU A 181 -1.92 -32.34 20.01
N ILE A 182 -3.02 -31.60 20.10
CA ILE A 182 -3.57 -31.04 21.34
C ILE A 182 -5.07 -31.35 21.39
N ARG A 183 -5.57 -31.73 22.56
CA ARG A 183 -7.00 -31.92 22.81
C ARG A 183 -7.37 -31.40 24.20
N GLY A 184 -8.61 -30.99 24.36
CA GLY A 184 -9.16 -30.48 25.61
C GLY A 184 -10.66 -30.25 25.48
N ALA A 185 -11.36 -30.12 26.60
CA ALA A 185 -12.81 -29.94 26.60
C ALA A 185 -13.24 -28.61 25.95
N THR A 186 -12.43 -27.56 26.11
CA THR A 186 -12.68 -26.21 25.57
C THR A 186 -11.36 -25.59 25.09
N LEU A 187 -10.92 -25.93 23.90
CA LEU A 187 -9.74 -25.30 23.30
C LEU A 187 -10.08 -23.90 22.81
N LYS A 188 -9.28 -22.91 23.23
CA LYS A 188 -9.25 -21.59 22.61
C LYS A 188 -8.74 -21.73 21.18
N THR A 189 -9.49 -21.19 20.22
CA THR A 189 -9.18 -21.19 18.78
C THR A 189 -8.72 -19.81 18.29
N THR A 190 -8.63 -18.84 19.20
CA THR A 190 -8.08 -17.50 18.95
C THR A 190 -7.16 -17.08 20.08
N TYR A 191 -6.16 -16.25 19.77
CA TYR A 191 -5.24 -15.74 20.78
C TYR A 191 -4.69 -14.35 20.45
N PRO A 192 -4.36 -13.53 21.47
CA PRO A 192 -3.77 -12.23 21.26
C PRO A 192 -2.33 -12.39 20.73
N HIS A 193 -2.13 -12.04 19.47
CA HIS A 193 -0.83 -12.06 18.82
C HIS A 193 -0.25 -10.63 18.74
N ARG A 194 1.02 -10.49 19.11
CA ARG A 194 1.72 -9.20 19.06
C ARG A 194 2.34 -9.01 17.68
N VAL A 195 1.78 -8.10 16.90
CA VAL A 195 2.30 -7.70 15.59
C VAL A 195 2.98 -6.35 15.71
N PHE A 196 4.15 -6.19 15.08
CA PHE A 196 4.74 -4.88 14.90
C PHE A 196 4.16 -4.26 13.63
N LYS A 197 3.65 -3.03 13.73
CA LYS A 197 3.21 -2.24 12.58
C LYS A 197 4.03 -0.96 12.49
N ASN A 198 4.33 -0.55 11.26
CA ASN A 198 4.90 0.77 11.00
C ASN A 198 3.80 1.81 11.27
N CYS A 199 4.15 2.88 11.99
CA CYS A 199 3.29 4.03 12.23
C CYS A 199 4.07 5.33 12.01
N LEU A 200 3.34 6.40 11.71
CA LEU A 200 3.88 7.75 11.67
C LEU A 200 3.63 8.43 13.02
N SER A 201 4.70 8.83 13.68
CA SER A 201 4.70 9.61 14.91
C SER A 201 4.92 11.08 14.56
N ILE A 202 3.90 11.90 14.81
CA ILE A 202 3.92 13.33 14.51
C ILE A 202 3.97 14.09 15.83
N ASP A 203 5.06 14.83 16.04
CA ASP A 203 5.12 15.81 17.12
C ASP A 203 4.57 17.14 16.63
N TYR A 204 3.71 17.76 17.43
CA TYR A 204 3.06 19.01 17.11
C TYR A 204 2.80 19.85 18.36
N LYS A 205 2.51 21.13 18.14
CA LYS A 205 2.00 22.05 19.15
C LYS A 205 0.70 22.65 18.61
N ASN A 206 -0.41 22.34 19.25
CA ASN A 206 -1.71 22.93 18.97
C ASN A 206 -2.03 23.97 20.06
N ASP A 207 -1.91 25.25 19.71
CA ASP A 207 -2.23 26.40 20.58
C ASP A 207 -3.71 26.80 20.48
N SER A 208 -4.50 26.10 19.66
CA SER A 208 -5.95 26.29 19.65
C SER A 208 -6.60 25.52 20.80
N GLY A 209 -7.61 26.13 21.42
CA GLY A 209 -8.41 25.49 22.48
C GLY A 209 -9.37 24.42 21.96
N SER A 210 -9.22 23.99 20.71
CA SER A 210 -10.07 23.00 20.03
C SER A 210 -9.21 22.05 19.18
N ASN A 211 -9.74 20.86 18.88
CA ASN A 211 -9.08 19.98 17.92
C ASN A 211 -8.92 20.70 16.58
N ASP A 212 -7.80 20.44 15.92
CA ASP A 212 -7.49 20.94 14.59
C ASP A 212 -7.44 19.77 13.60
N THR A 213 -7.61 20.07 12.31
CA THR A 213 -7.58 19.08 11.24
C THR A 213 -6.23 19.10 10.55
N GLY A 214 -5.57 17.95 10.51
CA GLY A 214 -4.39 17.68 9.72
C GLY A 214 -4.74 17.10 8.34
N LEU A 215 -3.95 17.45 7.33
CA LEU A 215 -3.96 16.84 6.02
C LEU A 215 -2.65 16.08 5.78
N MET A 216 -2.78 14.84 5.30
CA MET A 216 -1.69 14.04 4.78
C MET A 216 -1.91 13.84 3.28
N LYS A 217 -0.95 14.28 2.46
CA LYS A 217 -1.05 14.23 0.99
C LYS A 217 0.10 13.40 0.43
N TYR A 218 -0.20 12.56 -0.54
CA TYR A 218 0.83 11.81 -1.25
C TYR A 218 0.38 11.38 -2.63
N LEU A 219 1.33 11.29 -3.55
CA LEU A 219 1.13 10.60 -4.82
C LEU A 219 1.60 9.15 -4.66
N THR A 220 0.89 8.19 -5.22
CA THR A 220 1.26 6.77 -5.17
C THR A 220 0.91 6.06 -6.46
N TYR A 221 1.68 5.03 -6.79
CA TYR A 221 1.42 4.14 -7.93
C TYR A 221 0.58 2.94 -7.47
N GLY A 222 -0.28 2.45 -8.37
CA GLY A 222 -1.16 1.30 -8.11
C GLY A 222 -2.63 1.68 -7.96
N ILE A 223 -3.02 2.90 -8.35
CA ILE A 223 -4.42 3.29 -8.44
C ILE A 223 -4.63 4.11 -9.72
N THR A 224 -5.64 3.76 -10.52
CA THR A 224 -5.88 4.38 -11.82
C THR A 224 -7.34 4.26 -12.22
N TRP A 225 -7.70 4.94 -13.29
CA TRP A 225 -8.99 4.77 -13.95
C TRP A 225 -8.82 4.64 -15.46
N ALA A 226 -9.77 3.95 -16.09
CA ALA A 226 -9.87 3.82 -17.54
C ALA A 226 -11.31 4.12 -17.99
N PRO A 227 -11.50 4.96 -19.03
CA PRO A 227 -12.81 5.11 -19.64
C PRO A 227 -13.20 3.82 -20.38
N SER A 228 -14.47 3.43 -20.30
CA SER A 228 -15.06 2.30 -21.00
C SER A 228 -16.32 2.75 -21.73
N TYR A 229 -16.35 2.56 -23.04
CA TYR A 229 -17.45 2.98 -23.89
C TYR A 229 -18.22 1.77 -24.41
N ASN A 230 -19.55 1.84 -24.37
CA ASN A 230 -20.44 0.90 -25.01
C ASN A 230 -21.20 1.62 -26.14
N LEU A 231 -21.17 1.03 -27.33
CA LEU A 231 -21.84 1.51 -28.53
C LEU A 231 -22.91 0.51 -28.92
N VAL A 232 -24.18 0.92 -28.84
CA VAL A 232 -25.32 0.10 -29.21
C VAL A 232 -26.04 0.75 -30.39
N LEU A 233 -26.09 0.06 -31.53
CA LEU A 233 -26.93 0.47 -32.65
C LEU A 233 -28.39 0.16 -32.31
N LEU A 234 -29.23 1.18 -32.29
CA LEU A 234 -30.65 1.05 -32.04
C LEU A 234 -31.37 0.83 -33.38
N ASN A 235 -32.16 -0.23 -33.47
CA ASN A 235 -33.06 -0.44 -34.60
C ASN A 235 -34.12 0.67 -34.62
N SER A 236 -34.26 1.32 -35.77
CA SER A 236 -35.35 2.25 -36.06
C SER A 236 -36.38 1.55 -36.94
N ASN A 237 -37.65 1.90 -36.76
CA ASN A 237 -38.74 1.41 -37.61
C ASN A 237 -38.62 1.93 -39.05
N ASP A 238 -37.86 3.00 -39.24
CA ASP A 238 -37.46 3.52 -40.54
C ASP A 238 -36.03 3.04 -40.88
N PRO A 239 -35.83 2.21 -41.91
CA PRO A 239 -34.54 1.67 -42.30
C PRO A 239 -33.54 2.72 -42.82
N SER A 240 -34.00 3.95 -43.11
CA SER A 240 -33.12 5.07 -43.49
C SER A 240 -32.46 5.76 -42.30
N ILE A 241 -32.96 5.55 -41.08
CA ILE A 241 -32.49 6.23 -39.87
C ILE A 241 -31.73 5.23 -38.99
N LYS A 242 -30.40 5.37 -38.92
CA LYS A 242 -29.56 4.63 -37.97
C LYS A 242 -29.39 5.45 -36.69
N ARG A 243 -29.88 4.93 -35.55
CA ARG A 243 -29.69 5.57 -34.23
C ARG A 243 -28.58 4.85 -33.47
N LEU A 244 -27.69 5.60 -32.83
CA LEU A 244 -26.58 5.07 -32.04
C LEU A 244 -26.75 5.51 -30.58
N ARG A 245 -26.64 4.58 -29.63
CA ARG A 245 -26.53 4.89 -28.21
C ARG A 245 -25.09 4.67 -27.77
N LEU A 246 -24.45 5.75 -27.35
CA LEU A 246 -23.16 5.73 -26.67
C LEU A 246 -23.41 5.76 -25.16
N SER A 247 -22.76 4.89 -24.41
CA SER A 247 -22.73 4.92 -22.95
C SER A 247 -21.28 4.91 -22.46
N SER A 248 -20.93 5.83 -21.58
CA SER A 248 -19.59 5.95 -20.99
C SER A 248 -19.60 5.44 -19.56
N LYS A 249 -18.48 4.85 -19.13
CA LYS A 249 -18.25 4.38 -17.77
C LYS A 249 -16.79 4.63 -17.38
N ALA A 250 -16.52 4.81 -16.10
CA ALA A 250 -15.17 4.74 -15.53
C ALA A 250 -14.96 3.35 -14.93
N VAL A 251 -13.81 2.73 -15.21
CA VAL A 251 -13.34 1.55 -14.49
C VAL A 251 -12.14 1.96 -13.65
N ILE A 252 -12.28 1.87 -12.34
CA ILE A 252 -11.24 2.18 -11.36
C ILE A 252 -10.55 0.88 -10.95
N LEU A 253 -9.22 0.92 -10.89
CA LEU A 253 -8.37 -0.16 -10.39
C LEU A 253 -7.65 0.35 -9.15
N ASN A 254 -7.68 -0.41 -8.06
CA ASN A 254 -7.07 -0.02 -6.79
C ASN A 254 -6.26 -1.16 -6.18
N ASP A 255 -4.95 -1.08 -6.23
CA ASP A 255 -4.01 -2.06 -5.64
C ASP A 255 -3.33 -1.55 -4.36
N ILE A 256 -3.57 -0.29 -3.95
CA ILE A 256 -2.87 0.33 -2.83
C ILE A 256 -3.39 -0.15 -1.47
N GLU A 257 -4.64 0.16 -1.14
CA GLU A 257 -5.26 -0.10 0.17
C GLU A 257 -6.79 -0.03 0.11
N ASN A 258 -7.44 -0.57 1.13
CA ASN A 258 -8.88 -0.37 1.32
C ASN A 258 -9.11 1.07 1.78
N MET A 259 -9.99 1.80 1.10
CA MET A 259 -10.35 3.17 1.47
C MET A 259 -11.80 3.47 1.14
N THR A 260 -12.45 4.23 2.02
CA THR A 260 -13.68 4.96 1.70
C THR A 260 -13.26 6.39 1.40
N VAL A 261 -13.60 6.89 0.22
CA VAL A 261 -13.19 8.22 -0.27
C VAL A 261 -14.41 9.13 -0.35
N ASP A 262 -14.34 10.29 0.31
CA ASP A 262 -15.44 11.26 0.26
C ASP A 262 -15.62 11.84 -1.15
N ASN A 263 -14.52 12.26 -1.78
CA ASN A 263 -14.53 12.81 -3.14
C ASN A 263 -13.45 12.15 -4.02
N LEU A 264 -13.88 11.45 -5.05
CA LEU A 264 -13.02 10.78 -6.03
C LEU A 264 -13.08 11.50 -7.37
N PHE A 265 -11.92 11.81 -7.92
CA PHE A 265 -11.76 12.56 -9.16
C PHE A 265 -11.02 11.71 -10.20
N CYS A 266 -11.63 11.49 -11.35
CA CYS A 266 -10.99 10.88 -12.50
C CYS A 266 -10.46 11.99 -13.42
N ILE A 267 -9.14 12.13 -13.49
CA ILE A 267 -8.47 13.19 -14.25
C ILE A 267 -8.04 12.67 -15.62
N VAL A 268 -8.44 13.38 -16.68
CA VAL A 268 -7.90 13.20 -18.03
C VAL A 268 -6.61 14.01 -18.16
N GLY A 269 -5.51 13.46 -17.66
CA GLY A 269 -4.19 14.09 -17.63
C GLY A 269 -3.21 13.25 -16.82
N PHE A 270 -1.95 13.67 -16.76
CA PHE A 270 -0.91 12.96 -16.01
C PHE A 270 -0.06 13.93 -15.20
N PRO A 271 0.35 13.57 -13.98
CA PRO A 271 1.26 14.39 -13.20
C PRO A 271 2.66 14.32 -13.80
N ASN A 272 3.35 15.45 -13.87
CA ASN A 272 4.74 15.52 -14.31
C ASN A 272 5.67 15.05 -13.17
N ILE A 273 5.90 13.73 -13.07
CA ILE A 273 6.75 13.11 -12.03
C ILE A 273 7.99 12.39 -12.57
N SER A 274 8.46 12.78 -13.75
CA SER A 274 9.41 12.03 -14.58
C SER A 274 10.68 11.52 -13.88
N LYS A 275 11.24 12.25 -12.90
CA LYS A 275 12.56 11.92 -12.36
C LYS A 275 12.57 10.83 -11.28
N PHE A 276 11.57 10.81 -10.38
CA PHE A 276 11.58 9.94 -9.19
C PHE A 276 10.29 9.14 -9.02
N ALA A 277 9.53 8.96 -10.10
CA ALA A 277 8.23 8.30 -10.11
C ALA A 277 8.22 6.91 -9.45
N SER A 278 9.32 6.16 -9.57
CA SER A 278 9.48 4.79 -9.06
C SER A 278 10.15 4.71 -7.68
N VAL A 279 10.61 5.83 -7.13
CA VAL A 279 11.31 5.86 -5.84
C VAL A 279 10.28 6.08 -4.74
N ILE A 280 10.26 5.21 -3.72
CA ILE A 280 9.41 5.38 -2.54
C ILE A 280 10.04 6.41 -1.60
N ASP A 281 9.20 7.24 -0.96
CA ASP A 281 9.69 8.23 -0.01
C ASP A 281 10.49 7.60 1.15
N PRO A 282 11.67 8.14 1.49
CA PRO A 282 12.54 7.57 2.52
C PRO A 282 11.88 7.56 3.91
N ILE A 283 10.88 8.41 4.17
CA ILE A 283 10.16 8.36 5.45
C ILE A 283 9.35 7.06 5.59
N ILE A 284 8.93 6.43 4.48
CA ILE A 284 8.07 5.23 4.49
C ILE A 284 8.81 3.95 4.11
N SER A 285 9.75 4.02 3.16
CA SER A 285 10.38 2.84 2.53
C SER A 285 10.93 1.79 3.51
N GLY A 286 11.46 2.23 4.67
CA GLY A 286 12.14 1.34 5.62
C GLY A 286 13.53 0.89 5.14
N ASP A 287 13.96 1.36 3.96
CA ASP A 287 15.24 1.02 3.34
C ASP A 287 16.41 1.67 4.08
N ASP A 288 17.60 1.06 3.96
CA ASP A 288 18.82 1.72 4.37
C ASP A 288 19.24 2.82 3.39
N VAL A 289 20.13 3.71 3.83
CA VAL A 289 20.61 4.84 3.03
C VAL A 289 21.24 4.36 1.71
N LYS A 290 21.93 3.22 1.72
CA LYS A 290 22.60 2.68 0.52
C LYS A 290 21.58 2.27 -0.53
N THR A 291 20.53 1.56 -0.13
CA THR A 291 19.45 1.07 -0.99
C THR A 291 18.69 2.24 -1.58
N PHE A 292 18.32 3.21 -0.76
CA PHE A 292 17.67 4.44 -1.20
C PHE A 292 18.51 5.22 -2.24
N LEU A 293 19.80 5.45 -1.96
CA LEU A 293 20.70 6.14 -2.91
C LEU A 293 20.89 5.37 -4.22
N ASN A 294 20.86 4.04 -4.19
CA ASN A 294 20.90 3.22 -5.41
C ASN A 294 19.62 3.39 -6.22
N SER A 295 18.45 3.42 -5.58
CA SER A 295 17.16 3.66 -6.23
C SER A 295 17.11 5.03 -6.93
N LEU A 296 17.63 6.08 -6.28
CA LEU A 296 17.76 7.41 -6.91
C LEU A 296 18.65 7.36 -8.16
N LYS A 297 19.84 6.75 -8.07
CA LYS A 297 20.77 6.65 -9.22
C LYS A 297 20.19 5.86 -10.39
N GLN A 298 19.43 4.81 -10.12
CA GLN A 298 18.76 4.02 -11.16
C GLN A 298 17.66 4.82 -11.87
N SER A 299 16.88 5.61 -11.12
CA SER A 299 15.87 6.50 -11.71
C SER A 299 16.48 7.56 -12.64
N GLU A 300 17.67 8.09 -12.30
CA GLU A 300 18.42 9.01 -13.16
C GLU A 300 19.02 8.33 -14.40
N ALA A 301 19.55 7.11 -14.27
CA ALA A 301 20.14 6.37 -15.38
C ALA A 301 19.11 6.00 -16.47
N THR A 302 17.85 5.79 -16.08
CA THR A 302 16.72 5.52 -17.00
C THR A 302 16.32 6.77 -17.82
N SER A 303 16.80 7.95 -17.40
CA SER A 303 16.54 9.24 -18.05
C SER A 303 17.64 9.66 -19.05
N GLY A 304 18.76 8.93 -19.12
CA GLY A 304 19.98 9.35 -19.83
C GLY A 304 20.49 8.44 -20.94
N THR A 305 19.83 7.31 -21.23
CA THR A 305 20.17 6.43 -22.36
C THR A 305 18.89 6.06 -23.09
N GLY A 306 18.85 6.31 -24.40
CA GLY A 306 17.65 6.28 -25.24
C GLY A 306 17.02 4.91 -25.46
N GLN A 307 16.53 4.27 -24.40
CA GLN A 307 15.65 3.09 -24.43
C GLN A 307 14.72 3.01 -23.21
N SER A 308 13.99 4.08 -22.92
CA SER A 308 12.76 4.02 -22.13
C SER A 308 11.61 4.49 -23.02
N HIS A 309 11.11 3.56 -23.85
CA HIS A 309 9.79 3.65 -24.44
C HIS A 309 8.74 3.64 -23.32
N ILE A 310 8.54 4.79 -22.66
CA ILE A 310 7.23 5.17 -22.19
C ILE A 310 6.46 5.57 -23.47
N MET A 311 6.04 4.59 -24.26
CA MET A 311 4.96 4.78 -25.21
C MET A 311 3.68 4.99 -24.41
N LEU A 312 3.44 6.20 -23.90
CA LEU A 312 2.16 6.56 -23.29
C LEU A 312 1.65 7.97 -23.66
N ASN A 313 2.36 8.69 -24.54
CA ASN A 313 1.86 9.93 -25.13
C ASN A 313 1.09 9.74 -26.45
N SER A 314 0.78 8.50 -26.88
CA SER A 314 0.16 8.30 -28.22
C SER A 314 -0.87 7.17 -28.38
N VAL A 315 -1.38 6.54 -27.31
CA VAL A 315 -2.35 5.41 -27.48
C VAL A 315 -3.70 5.59 -26.77
N MET A 316 -3.96 6.70 -26.05
CA MET A 316 -5.30 6.95 -25.49
C MET A 316 -5.94 8.30 -25.83
N SER A 317 -5.28 9.14 -26.62
CA SER A 317 -5.99 10.09 -27.47
C SER A 317 -6.44 9.33 -28.73
N GLN A 318 -7.63 8.71 -28.70
CA GLN A 318 -8.26 8.38 -29.97
C GLN A 318 -8.74 9.70 -30.58
N PRO A 319 -8.16 10.20 -31.70
CA PRO A 319 -8.83 11.21 -32.49
C PRO A 319 -10.15 10.59 -32.94
N ALA A 320 -11.25 11.31 -32.71
CA ALA A 320 -12.51 11.03 -33.35
C ALA A 320 -12.26 10.91 -34.87
N TYR A 321 -12.74 9.83 -35.46
CA TYR A 321 -12.68 9.53 -36.89
C TYR A 321 -13.10 10.76 -37.72
N THR A 322 -12.14 11.44 -38.37
CA THR A 322 -12.41 12.32 -39.52
C THR A 322 -12.08 11.54 -40.79
N SER A 323 -13.13 11.06 -41.43
CA SER A 323 -13.08 10.39 -42.73
C SER A 323 -12.70 11.37 -43.84
N GLN A 324 -11.63 11.02 -44.57
CA GLN A 324 -11.42 11.23 -46.02
C GLN A 324 -11.36 12.67 -46.57
N ILE A 325 -10.14 13.15 -46.84
CA ILE A 325 -9.86 14.04 -47.99
C ILE A 325 -8.57 13.55 -48.69
N PRO A 326 -8.57 13.30 -50.02
CA PRO A 326 -7.40 12.82 -50.76
C PRO A 326 -6.27 13.85 -50.89
N GLN A 327 -5.03 13.33 -50.82
CA GLN A 327 -3.79 14.01 -51.15
C GLN A 327 -3.80 14.53 -52.59
N HIS A 328 -3.59 15.83 -52.80
CA HIS A 328 -2.75 16.32 -53.90
C HIS A 328 -2.34 17.79 -53.65
N LEU A 329 -1.08 18.08 -54.02
CA LEU A 329 -0.52 19.37 -54.45
C LEU A 329 0.19 20.29 -53.42
N PHE A 330 1.51 20.37 -53.65
CA PHE A 330 2.48 21.44 -53.36
C PHE A 330 3.06 21.61 -51.95
N ALA A 331 4.33 21.19 -51.83
CA ALA A 331 5.32 21.87 -50.98
C ALA A 331 5.78 23.18 -51.66
N PRO A 332 6.14 24.19 -50.87
CA PRO A 332 7.42 24.88 -51.10
C PRO A 332 8.25 25.07 -49.82
N GLN A 333 9.55 25.29 -50.06
CA GLN A 333 10.65 25.29 -49.11
C GLN A 333 10.71 26.55 -48.20
N MET A 334 11.29 26.32 -47.01
CA MET A 334 11.92 27.17 -45.97
C MET A 334 12.04 28.70 -46.18
N PRO A 335 12.04 29.47 -45.07
CA PRO A 335 13.34 29.86 -44.51
C PRO A 335 13.45 29.71 -42.98
N THR A 336 14.65 29.34 -42.56
CA THR A 336 15.17 29.44 -41.20
C THR A 336 15.19 30.90 -40.75
N ASN A 337 14.49 31.23 -39.66
CA ASN A 337 14.78 32.42 -38.89
C ASN A 337 14.75 32.08 -37.40
N ILE A 338 15.92 32.19 -36.78
CA ILE A 338 16.12 32.15 -35.34
C ILE A 338 15.53 33.44 -34.79
N SER A 339 14.55 33.32 -33.89
CA SER A 339 14.01 34.43 -33.13
C SER A 339 13.94 34.00 -31.67
N ILE A 340 14.65 34.76 -30.84
CA ILE A 340 14.72 34.65 -29.39
C ILE A 340 13.28 34.82 -28.85
N PRO A 341 12.77 33.97 -27.93
CA PRO A 341 11.43 34.18 -27.39
C PRO A 341 11.43 35.41 -26.48
N ASP A 342 10.60 36.38 -26.87
CA ASP A 342 10.18 37.52 -26.08
C ASP A 342 9.18 37.06 -25.00
N ASP A 343 9.41 37.48 -23.76
CA ASP A 343 8.89 36.92 -22.51
C ASP A 343 7.50 37.52 -22.13
N THR A 344 6.62 37.72 -23.11
CA THR A 344 5.33 38.43 -22.90
C THR A 344 4.11 37.83 -23.60
N LEU A 345 4.16 36.58 -24.05
CA LEU A 345 2.96 35.86 -24.48
C LEU A 345 2.42 35.02 -23.32
N GLN A 346 1.31 35.47 -22.74
CA GLN A 346 0.45 34.66 -21.89
C GLN A 346 0.11 33.37 -22.63
N ASP A 347 0.59 32.26 -22.09
CA ASP A 347 0.32 30.90 -22.52
C ASP A 347 -1.15 30.58 -22.22
N VAL A 348 -2.07 31.05 -23.07
CA VAL A 348 -3.49 30.67 -23.04
C VAL A 348 -3.64 29.37 -23.83
N ASN A 349 -3.00 28.31 -23.33
CA ASN A 349 -3.34 26.96 -23.70
C ASN A 349 -3.68 26.21 -22.40
N VAL A 350 -4.82 26.59 -21.82
CA VAL A 350 -5.45 25.79 -20.76
C VAL A 350 -6.03 24.58 -21.48
N ASP A 351 -5.25 23.51 -21.60
CA ASP A 351 -5.77 22.19 -21.94
C ASP A 351 -6.98 21.93 -21.03
N ASP A 352 -8.16 21.71 -21.63
CA ASP A 352 -9.39 21.41 -20.91
C ASP A 352 -9.19 20.14 -20.07
N LEU A 353 -8.88 20.31 -18.78
CA LEU A 353 -8.72 19.20 -17.85
C LEU A 353 -10.10 18.60 -17.57
N HIS A 354 -10.49 17.59 -18.34
CA HIS A 354 -11.72 16.88 -18.08
C HIS A 354 -11.62 16.12 -16.75
N LEU A 355 -12.52 16.46 -15.82
CA LEU A 355 -12.61 15.95 -14.47
C LEU A 355 -13.97 15.27 -14.27
N TYR A 356 -13.99 14.01 -13.85
CA TYR A 356 -15.21 13.35 -13.40
C TYR A 356 -15.18 13.18 -11.89
N GLU A 357 -16.22 13.64 -11.20
CA GLU A 357 -16.32 13.61 -9.74
C GLU A 357 -17.33 12.55 -9.28
N PHE A 358 -16.94 11.77 -8.29
CA PHE A 358 -17.76 10.78 -7.61
C PHE A 358 -17.68 10.98 -6.10
N LYS A 359 -18.78 10.74 -5.39
CA LYS A 359 -18.85 10.94 -3.94
C LYS A 359 -19.05 9.64 -3.18
N ASN A 360 -18.45 9.56 -2.00
CA ASN A 360 -18.63 8.46 -1.04
C ASN A 360 -18.36 7.09 -1.66
N ILE A 361 -17.18 6.92 -2.24
CA ILE A 361 -16.79 5.71 -2.96
C ILE A 361 -16.00 4.77 -2.06
N LEU A 362 -16.44 3.52 -1.96
CA LEU A 362 -15.65 2.44 -1.37
C LEU A 362 -14.74 1.83 -2.43
N LEU A 363 -13.43 1.89 -2.19
CA LEU A 363 -12.40 1.23 -2.99
C LEU A 363 -11.74 0.16 -2.15
N GLN A 364 -11.96 -1.11 -2.48
CA GLN A 364 -11.21 -2.19 -1.84
C GLN A 364 -9.90 -2.46 -2.61
N LYS A 365 -8.90 -2.93 -1.89
CA LYS A 365 -7.60 -3.31 -2.41
C LYS A 365 -7.75 -4.55 -3.30
N LYS A 366 -7.10 -4.53 -4.46
CA LYS A 366 -7.14 -5.55 -5.53
C LYS A 366 -8.51 -5.71 -6.20
N GLU A 367 -9.43 -4.76 -6.00
CA GLU A 367 -10.73 -4.77 -6.67
C GLU A 367 -10.77 -3.81 -7.87
N ARG A 368 -11.79 -4.03 -8.71
CA ARG A 368 -12.12 -3.18 -9.85
C ARG A 368 -13.53 -2.64 -9.67
N LEU A 369 -13.66 -1.32 -9.67
CA LEU A 369 -14.95 -0.65 -9.49
C LEU A 369 -15.38 -0.01 -10.82
N MET A 370 -16.62 -0.24 -11.23
CA MET A 370 -17.20 0.41 -12.40
C MET A 370 -18.18 1.49 -11.95
N LEU A 371 -17.99 2.73 -12.43
CA LEU A 371 -18.86 3.87 -12.17
C LEU A 371 -19.47 4.41 -13.48
N PRO A 372 -20.75 4.80 -13.48
CA PRO A 372 -21.37 5.44 -14.65
C PRO A 372 -20.84 6.88 -14.83
N ILE A 373 -20.59 7.30 -16.07
CA ILE A 373 -20.25 8.68 -16.43
C ILE A 373 -21.43 9.32 -17.15
#